data_AF-A0A9P0GD07-F1
#
_entry.id   AF-A0A9P0GD07-F1
#
_cell.length_a   1.000
_cell.length_b   1.000
_cell.length_c   1.000
_cell.angle_alpha   90.00
_cell.angle_beta   90.00
_cell.angle_gamma   90.00
#
_symmetry.space_group_name_H-M   'P 1'
#
loop_
_entity.id
_entity.type
_entity.pdbx_description
1 polymer ?
#
loop_
_entity_poly.entity_id
_entity_poly.type
_entity_poly.pdbx_seq_one_letter_code
_entity_poly.pdbx_strand_id
1 'polypeptide(L)'
;MPPGNISNDLSNSQLYDLLIKAIKDHIEVLKSEININIQDLSNKVETVDTKVAIANDIPYEDRQVQRVLKVHLRNAKRQNNRARIRGNKLEIDGKFFTLDDLSNLEVLASEKDDSYGEGEEEEAENE
;
A
#
# COMPACT_ATOMS: atom_id res chain seq x y z
N MET A 1 -35.72 74.23 14.72
CA MET A 1 -34.96 73.58 13.63
C MET A 1 -35.39 72.11 13.59
N PRO A 2 -35.97 71.58 12.51
CA PRO A 2 -36.24 70.16 12.42
C PRO A 2 -34.92 69.40 12.14
N PRO A 3 -34.76 68.16 12.63
CA PRO A 3 -33.62 67.32 12.28
C PRO A 3 -33.71 66.95 10.80
N GLY A 4 -32.59 67.11 10.08
CA GLY A 4 -32.49 66.72 8.68
C GLY A 4 -32.71 65.23 8.51
N ASN A 5 -33.69 64.85 7.70
CA ASN A 5 -33.84 63.48 7.22
C ASN A 5 -32.61 63.12 6.39
N ILE A 6 -31.75 62.26 6.95
CA ILE A 6 -30.75 61.54 6.17
C ILE A 6 -31.52 60.44 5.45
N SER A 7 -31.90 60.70 4.19
CA SER A 7 -32.47 59.70 3.29
C SER A 7 -31.40 58.64 3.03
N ASN A 8 -31.59 57.46 3.63
CA ASN A 8 -30.76 56.27 3.44
C ASN A 8 -31.30 55.41 2.28
N ASP A 9 -31.79 56.07 1.22
CA ASP A 9 -32.33 55.36 0.06
C ASP A 9 -31.18 55.06 -0.90
N LEU A 10 -30.49 53.95 -0.63
CA LEU A 10 -29.54 53.38 -1.58
C LEU A 10 -30.28 53.09 -2.89
N SER A 11 -29.73 53.62 -4.00
CA SER A 11 -30.26 53.29 -5.32
C SER A 11 -30.14 51.78 -5.57
N ASN A 12 -31.04 51.23 -6.39
CA ASN A 12 -31.01 49.81 -6.75
C ASN A 12 -29.63 49.37 -7.26
N SER A 13 -28.91 50.24 -7.99
CA SER A 13 -27.54 49.97 -8.45
C SER A 13 -26.56 49.75 -7.29
N GLN A 14 -26.62 50.59 -6.26
CA GLN A 14 -25.74 50.47 -5.09
C GLN A 14 -26.08 49.22 -4.26
N LEU A 15 -27.36 48.84 -4.19
CA LEU A 15 -27.78 47.59 -3.56
C LEU A 15 -27.25 46.37 -4.32
N TYR A 16 -27.25 46.39 -5.66
CA TYR A 16 -26.65 45.33 -6.46
C TYR A 16 -25.14 45.23 -6.27
N ASP A 17 -24.43 46.36 -6.22
CA ASP A 17 -22.97 46.37 -5.99
C ASP A 17 -22.60 45.80 -4.62
N LEU A 18 -23.37 46.15 -3.58
CA LEU A 18 -23.21 45.59 -2.23
C LEU A 18 -23.47 44.08 -2.20
N LEU A 19 -24.50 43.60 -2.90
CA LEU A 19 -24.81 42.18 -3.01
C LEU A 19 -23.70 41.42 -3.73
N ILE A 20 -23.19 41.95 -4.85
CA ILE A 20 -22.09 41.35 -5.62
C ILE A 20 -20.83 41.27 -4.76
N LYS A 21 -20.53 42.31 -3.98
CA LYS A 21 -19.38 42.33 -3.07
C LYS A 21 -19.52 41.26 -1.99
N ALA A 22 -20.67 41.19 -1.32
CA ALA A 22 -20.92 40.18 -0.29
C ALA A 22 -20.79 38.73 -0.82
N ILE A 23 -21.28 38.48 -2.05
CA ILE A 23 -21.14 37.17 -2.70
C ILE A 23 -19.67 36.85 -2.98
N LYS A 24 -18.89 37.81 -3.48
CA LYS A 24 -17.46 37.61 -3.76
C LYS A 24 -16.66 37.32 -2.49
N ASP A 25 -16.90 38.08 -1.43
CA ASP A 25 -16.24 37.89 -0.14
C ASP A 25 -16.55 36.49 0.43
N HIS A 26 -17.81 36.05 0.32
CA HIS A 26 -18.21 34.70 0.77
C HIS A 26 -17.55 33.59 -0.05
N ILE A 27 -17.41 33.78 -1.37
CA ILE A 27 -16.71 32.83 -2.25
C ILE A 27 -15.22 32.73 -1.89
N GLU A 28 -14.56 33.84 -1.53
CA GLU A 28 -13.15 33.81 -1.10
C GLU A 28 -12.95 33.04 0.21
N VAL A 29 -13.84 33.24 1.19
CA VAL A 29 -13.82 32.48 2.44
C VAL A 29 -13.97 30.98 2.16
N LEU A 30 -14.98 30.58 1.38
CA LEU A 30 -15.20 29.17 1.03
C LEU A 30 -14.01 28.56 0.29
N LYS A 31 -13.35 29.31 -0.61
CA LYS A 31 -12.14 28.85 -1.29
C LYS A 31 -10.99 28.61 -0.31
N SER A 32 -10.83 29.48 0.68
CA SER A 32 -9.78 29.34 1.70
C SER A 32 -10.01 28.12 2.60
N GLU A 33 -11.26 27.85 2.99
CA GLU A 33 -11.62 26.67 3.80
C GLU A 33 -11.43 25.36 3.05
N ILE A 34 -11.76 25.31 1.75
CA ILE A 34 -11.55 24.12 0.92
C ILE A 34 -10.06 23.83 0.74
N ASN A 35 -9.22 24.86 0.59
CA ASN A 35 -7.79 24.69 0.35
C ASN A 35 -7.04 24.16 1.59
N ILE A 36 -7.57 24.39 2.80
CA ILE A 36 -7.00 23.87 4.06
C ILE A 36 -7.14 22.34 4.16
N ASN A 37 -8.16 21.74 3.53
CA ASN A 37 -8.39 20.30 3.62
C ASN A 37 -7.43 19.44 2.78
N ILE A 38 -6.87 19.96 1.69
CA ILE A 38 -6.00 19.15 0.80
C ILE A 38 -4.57 19.09 1.33
N GLN A 39 -4.12 20.14 2.03
CA GLN A 39 -2.74 20.26 2.50
C GLN A 39 -2.49 19.47 3.79
N ASP A 40 -3.47 19.36 4.68
CA ASP A 40 -3.37 18.56 5.90
C ASP A 40 -3.46 17.05 5.64
N LEU A 41 -4.12 16.62 4.55
CA LEU A 41 -4.10 15.22 4.10
C LEU A 41 -2.75 14.79 3.51
N SER A 42 -1.91 15.74 3.08
CA SER A 42 -0.62 15.45 2.42
C SER A 42 0.55 15.24 3.38
N ASN A 43 0.40 15.54 4.68
CA ASN A 43 1.55 15.71 5.58
C ASN A 43 1.66 14.71 6.74
N LYS A 44 1.02 13.53 6.70
CA LYS A 44 1.18 12.52 7.76
C LYS A 44 1.15 11.06 7.30
N VAL A 45 1.90 10.75 6.26
CA VAL A 45 2.43 9.38 6.11
C VAL A 45 3.93 9.47 5.89
N GLU A 46 4.66 9.78 6.96
CA GLU A 46 6.03 9.30 7.07
C GLU A 46 5.93 7.77 7.17
N THR A 47 5.91 7.08 6.03
CA THR A 47 6.20 5.66 6.02
C THR A 47 7.63 5.54 6.51
N VAL A 48 7.81 5.04 7.72
CA VAL A 48 9.04 4.35 8.14
C VAL A 48 9.50 3.50 6.94
N ASP A 49 10.80 3.45 6.63
CA ASP A 49 11.43 2.65 5.55
C ASP A 49 11.24 1.12 5.72
N THR A 50 10.05 0.70 6.15
CA THR A 50 9.60 -0.67 6.25
C THR A 50 9.11 -1.08 4.88
N LYS A 51 9.82 -2.01 4.25
CA LYS A 51 9.39 -2.64 3.00
C LYS A 51 8.14 -3.47 3.26
N VAL A 52 6.97 -2.89 3.03
CA VAL A 52 5.70 -3.62 3.05
C VAL A 52 5.58 -4.41 1.75
N ALA A 53 5.44 -5.73 1.87
CA ALA A 53 5.17 -6.59 0.73
C ALA A 53 3.69 -7.03 0.77
N ILE A 54 2.95 -6.75 -0.29
CA ILE A 54 1.58 -7.25 -0.47
C ILE A 54 1.68 -8.56 -1.27
N ALA A 55 1.31 -9.67 -0.64
CA ALA A 55 1.22 -10.97 -1.29
C ALA A 55 -0.19 -11.21 -1.83
N ASN A 56 -0.29 -11.96 -2.93
CA ASN A 56 -1.59 -12.42 -3.41
C ASN A 56 -2.17 -13.45 -2.43
N ASP A 57 -3.46 -13.35 -2.17
CA ASP A 57 -4.17 -14.42 -1.48
C ASP A 57 -4.32 -15.61 -2.43
N ILE A 58 -3.81 -16.75 -1.99
CA ILE A 58 -3.77 -18.00 -2.76
C ILE A 58 -4.25 -19.15 -1.87
N PRO A 59 -4.97 -20.15 -2.42
CA PRO A 59 -5.45 -21.32 -1.69
C PRO A 59 -4.33 -22.04 -0.93
N TYR A 60 -4.69 -22.75 0.15
CA TYR A 60 -3.72 -23.46 0.98
C TYR A 60 -2.90 -24.48 0.18
N GLU A 61 -3.57 -25.21 -0.71
CA GLU A 61 -3.01 -26.24 -1.57
C GLU A 61 -1.94 -25.63 -2.50
N ASP A 62 -2.25 -24.49 -3.12
CA ASP A 62 -1.31 -23.75 -3.97
C ASP A 62 -0.13 -23.18 -3.16
N ARG A 63 -0.35 -22.78 -1.89
CA ARG A 63 0.75 -22.37 -1.00
C ARG A 63 1.71 -23.52 -0.73
N GLN A 64 1.22 -24.74 -0.52
CA GLN A 64 2.07 -25.92 -0.32
C GLN A 64 2.90 -26.21 -1.57
N VAL A 65 2.26 -26.15 -2.75
CA VAL A 65 2.96 -26.34 -4.03
C VAL A 65 4.08 -25.32 -4.20
N GLN A 66 3.79 -24.03 -3.98
CA GLN A 66 4.80 -22.98 -4.07
C GLN A 66 5.92 -23.13 -3.03
N ARG A 67 5.63 -23.64 -1.83
CA ARG A 67 6.64 -23.91 -0.81
C ARG A 67 7.67 -24.91 -1.32
N VAL A 68 7.23 -26.01 -1.94
CA VAL A 68 8.14 -27.02 -2.51
C VAL A 68 8.89 -26.46 -3.72
N LEU A 69 8.21 -25.76 -4.63
CA LEU A 69 8.86 -25.12 -5.79
C LEU A 69 9.95 -24.12 -5.39
N LYS A 70 9.82 -23.44 -4.24
CA LYS A 70 10.85 -22.53 -3.71
C LYS A 70 12.14 -23.27 -3.35
N VAL A 71 12.08 -24.52 -2.92
CA VAL A 71 13.27 -25.35 -2.64
C VAL A 71 14.02 -25.61 -3.93
N HIS A 72 13.33 -26.09 -4.97
CA HIS A 72 13.92 -26.31 -6.29
C HIS A 72 14.43 -25.02 -6.94
N LEU A 73 13.70 -23.91 -6.79
CA LEU A 73 14.13 -22.59 -7.25
C LEU A 73 15.48 -22.20 -6.62
N ARG A 74 15.64 -22.40 -5.31
CA ARG A 74 16.88 -22.10 -4.58
C ARG A 74 18.03 -22.95 -5.13
N ASN A 75 17.79 -24.24 -5.37
CA ASN A 75 18.78 -25.15 -5.94
C ASN A 75 19.19 -24.78 -7.37
N ALA A 76 18.22 -24.47 -8.24
CA ALA A 76 18.50 -24.03 -9.60
C ALA A 76 19.31 -22.73 -9.62
N LYS A 77 19.01 -21.77 -8.74
CA LYS A 77 19.79 -20.53 -8.61
C LYS A 77 21.22 -20.77 -8.11
N ARG A 78 21.42 -21.70 -7.17
CA ARG A 78 22.77 -22.10 -6.71
C ARG A 78 23.62 -22.68 -7.84
N GLN A 79 22.99 -23.32 -8.82
CA GLN A 79 23.63 -23.84 -10.03
C GLN A 79 23.81 -22.77 -11.12
N ASN A 80 23.58 -21.48 -10.83
CA ASN A 80 23.61 -20.36 -11.78
C ASN A 80 22.57 -20.44 -12.93
N ASN A 81 21.52 -21.25 -12.78
CA ASN A 81 20.44 -21.30 -13.78
C ASN A 81 19.49 -20.12 -13.61
N ARG A 82 18.91 -19.64 -14.73
CA ARG A 82 17.89 -18.59 -14.68
C ARG A 82 16.54 -19.21 -14.32
N ALA A 83 16.23 -19.18 -13.02
CA ALA A 83 15.01 -19.80 -12.50
C ALA A 83 14.03 -18.80 -11.87
N ARG A 84 12.72 -19.02 -12.12
CA ARG A 84 11.61 -18.26 -11.51
C ARG A 84 10.36 -19.12 -11.36
N ILE A 85 9.51 -18.82 -10.38
CA ILE A 85 8.21 -19.48 -10.21
C ILE A 85 7.14 -18.68 -10.97
N ARG A 86 6.27 -19.39 -11.70
CA ARG A 86 5.09 -18.83 -12.36
C ARG A 86 3.87 -19.69 -12.02
N GLY A 87 3.03 -19.19 -11.11
CA GLY A 87 1.92 -19.97 -10.55
C GLY A 87 2.45 -21.25 -9.89
N ASN A 88 1.94 -22.41 -10.33
CA ASN A 88 2.29 -23.73 -9.80
C ASN A 88 3.40 -24.44 -10.62
N LYS A 89 4.23 -23.68 -11.34
CA LYS A 89 5.34 -24.23 -12.15
C LYS A 89 6.65 -23.49 -11.87
N LEU A 90 7.75 -24.22 -11.97
CA LEU A 90 9.09 -23.68 -11.97
C LEU A 90 9.59 -23.52 -13.41
N GLU A 91 10.00 -22.32 -13.78
CA GLU A 91 10.67 -22.06 -15.04
C GLU A 91 12.18 -22.06 -14.80
N ILE A 92 12.93 -22.87 -15.53
CA ILE A 92 14.40 -22.91 -15.52
C ILE A 92 14.87 -22.76 -16.97
N ASP A 93 15.64 -21.71 -17.25
CA ASP A 93 16.20 -21.40 -18.58
C ASP A 93 15.16 -21.44 -19.71
N GLY A 94 13.95 -20.98 -19.40
CA GLY A 94 12.82 -20.91 -20.35
C GLY A 94 11.99 -22.19 -20.48
N LYS A 95 12.34 -23.27 -19.76
CA LYS A 95 11.55 -24.51 -19.70
C LYS A 95 10.72 -24.57 -18.43
N PHE A 96 9.49 -25.05 -18.54
CA PHE A 96 8.56 -25.18 -17.41
C PHE A 96 8.54 -26.61 -16.87
N PHE A 97 8.61 -26.71 -15.54
CA PHE A 97 8.56 -27.95 -14.79
C PHE A 97 7.45 -27.85 -13.74
N THR A 98 6.66 -28.91 -13.63
CA THR A 98 5.70 -29.12 -12.55
C THR A 98 6.36 -29.83 -11.37
N LEU A 99 5.66 -29.95 -10.23
CA LEU A 99 6.17 -30.76 -9.11
C LEU A 99 6.35 -32.23 -9.48
N ASP A 100 5.47 -32.77 -10.31
CA ASP A 100 5.58 -34.15 -10.78
C ASP A 100 6.83 -34.32 -11.66
N ASP A 101 7.17 -33.33 -12.47
CA ASP A 101 8.42 -33.35 -13.25
C ASP A 101 9.66 -33.27 -12.36
N LEU A 102 9.60 -32.49 -11.28
CA LEU A 102 10.73 -32.22 -10.38
C LEU A 102 10.97 -33.33 -9.36
N SER A 103 9.92 -33.98 -8.86
CA SER A 103 10.04 -35.15 -7.98
C SER A 103 10.73 -36.32 -8.66
N ASN A 104 10.55 -36.47 -9.98
CA ASN A 104 11.32 -37.43 -10.78
C ASN A 104 12.80 -37.04 -10.97
N LEU A 105 13.15 -35.77 -10.74
CA LEU A 105 14.51 -35.23 -10.82
C LEU A 105 15.22 -35.19 -9.45
N GLU A 106 14.50 -35.45 -8.33
CA GLU A 106 15.02 -35.45 -6.96
C GLU A 106 15.90 -36.66 -6.64
N VAL A 107 17.05 -36.75 -7.32
CA VAL A 107 18.20 -37.55 -6.87
C VAL A 107 19.35 -36.63 -6.39
N LEU A 108 19.19 -35.29 -6.39
CA LEU A 108 20.34 -34.37 -6.27
C LEU A 108 20.21 -33.23 -5.23
N ALA A 109 19.39 -33.34 -4.17
CA ALA A 109 19.41 -32.31 -3.12
C ALA A 109 18.95 -32.80 -1.73
N SER A 110 19.58 -33.84 -1.19
CA SER A 110 19.66 -33.97 0.27
C SER A 110 20.68 -32.98 0.80
N GLU A 111 20.26 -31.93 1.49
CA GLU A 111 20.92 -31.43 2.70
C GLU A 111 20.16 -30.25 3.34
N LYS A 112 19.78 -30.53 4.60
CA LYS A 112 19.43 -29.64 5.72
C LYS A 112 18.00 -29.10 5.76
N ASP A 113 17.22 -29.79 6.61
CA ASP A 113 16.14 -29.26 7.40
C ASP A 113 16.47 -27.85 7.91
N ASP A 114 15.82 -26.84 7.34
CA ASP A 114 15.60 -25.57 8.01
C ASP A 114 14.54 -25.86 9.09
N SER A 115 14.99 -26.42 10.22
CA SER A 115 14.25 -26.44 11.49
C SER A 115 13.75 -25.02 11.74
N TYR A 116 12.44 -24.84 11.68
CA TYR A 116 11.80 -23.63 12.15
C TYR A 116 12.11 -23.54 13.64
N GLY A 117 12.84 -22.50 14.04
CA GLY A 117 13.09 -22.21 15.44
C GLY A 117 11.75 -22.13 16.19
N GLU A 118 11.49 -23.14 17.02
CA GLU A 118 10.60 -23.02 18.16
C GLU A 118 11.25 -22.00 19.10
N GLY A 119 10.55 -20.89 19.35
CA GLY A 119 10.97 -19.93 20.34
C GLY A 119 10.90 -20.58 21.72
N GLU A 120 12.04 -20.67 22.39
CA GLU A 120 12.09 -20.90 23.82
C GLU A 120 11.54 -19.64 24.51
N GLU A 121 10.35 -19.76 25.12
CA GLU A 121 9.86 -18.82 26.12
C GLU A 121 10.68 -19.04 27.40
N GLU A 122 11.62 -18.13 27.68
CA GLU A 122 12.23 -18.02 29.01
C GLU A 122 11.19 -17.47 30.00
N GLU A 123 10.51 -18.36 30.73
CA GLU A 123 9.84 -18.00 31.97
C GLU A 123 10.89 -17.73 33.05
N ALA A 124 11.20 -16.45 33.26
CA ALA A 124 11.94 -15.98 34.43
C ALA A 124 11.00 -15.96 35.65
N GLU A 125 10.98 -17.04 36.43
CA GLU A 125 10.54 -16.99 37.83
C GLU A 125 11.65 -16.36 38.66
N ASN A 126 11.42 -15.11 39.11
CA ASN A 126 12.22 -14.49 40.16
C ASN A 126 11.64 -14.89 41.53
N GLU A 127 12.46 -15.56 42.34
CA GLU A 127 12.35 -15.58 43.82
C GLU A 127 12.76 -14.25 44.45
#